data_AF-A0A356W2J4-F1
#
_entry.id   AF-A0A356W2J4-F1
#
_cell.length_a   1.000
_cell.length_b   1.000
_cell.length_c   1.000
_cell.angle_alpha   90.00
_cell.angle_beta   90.00
_cell.angle_gamma   90.00
#
_symmetry.space_group_name_H-M   'P 1'
#
loop_
_entity.id
_entity.type
_entity.pdbx_description
1 polymer ?
#
loop_
_entity_poly.entity_id
_entity_poly.type
_entity_poly.pdbx_seq_one_letter_code
_entity_poly.pdbx_strand_id
1 'polypeptide(L)'
;MSFTEHFDAYACEGDAISCEAKGFIVTARIVADDCLDAPDQRQDGFWPSLYKDAPGFIGPGNSFRQRFAEAQAKAEAVMEAWRKSEWFYCGIVLSVERDGIELDRHAASLWGVECNYPGTDNSYLTTVANELLPEALDAGRAAASRLAATVTGWAAT
;
A
#
# COMPACT_ATOMS: atom_id res chain seq x y z
N MET A 1 2.48 -11.88 -16.36
CA MET A 1 2.05 -10.48 -16.55
C MET A 1 2.05 -9.84 -15.19
N SER A 2 2.74 -8.72 -15.06
CA SER A 2 2.96 -7.92 -13.85
C SER A 2 2.81 -6.46 -14.26
N PHE A 3 2.56 -5.57 -13.29
CA PHE A 3 2.66 -4.13 -13.52
C PHE A 3 4.08 -3.79 -13.99
N THR A 4 4.17 -3.10 -15.13
CA THR A 4 5.42 -2.57 -15.69
C THR A 4 5.58 -1.08 -15.46
N GLU A 5 4.46 -0.40 -15.21
CA GLU A 5 4.44 0.97 -14.70
C GLU A 5 4.70 0.95 -13.21
N HIS A 6 5.26 2.04 -12.71
CA HIS A 6 5.58 2.25 -11.30
C HIS A 6 4.86 3.49 -10.80
N PHE A 7 4.49 3.49 -9.53
CA PHE A 7 4.11 4.73 -8.86
C PHE A 7 5.29 5.70 -8.83
N ASP A 8 4.98 6.99 -8.91
CA ASP A 8 5.99 8.04 -8.86
C ASP A 8 6.71 8.06 -7.51
N ALA A 9 7.94 8.59 -7.53
CA ALA A 9 8.74 8.77 -6.31
C ALA A 9 8.07 9.70 -5.27
N TYR A 10 7.11 10.51 -5.70
CA TYR A 10 6.21 11.26 -4.85
C TYR A 10 4.79 11.07 -5.34
N ALA A 11 4.01 10.26 -4.62
CA ALA A 11 2.67 9.84 -5.01
C ALA A 11 1.60 10.46 -4.10
N CYS A 12 0.39 10.56 -4.62
CA CYS A 12 -0.78 11.12 -3.96
C CYS A 12 -1.91 10.10 -3.92
N GLU A 13 -2.90 10.35 -3.05
CA GLU A 13 -4.15 9.61 -3.09
C GLU A 13 -4.79 9.72 -4.48
N GLY A 14 -5.26 8.60 -5.01
CA GLY A 14 -5.89 8.50 -6.32
C GLY A 14 -4.92 8.19 -7.46
N ASP A 15 -3.61 8.31 -7.27
CA ASP A 15 -2.63 7.88 -8.27
C ASP A 15 -2.81 6.39 -8.55
N ALA A 16 -2.65 6.01 -9.82
CA ALA A 16 -2.94 4.68 -10.29
C ALA A 16 -2.01 4.24 -11.41
N ILE A 17 -1.75 2.92 -11.44
CA ILE A 17 -1.05 2.23 -12.51
C ILE A 17 -1.93 1.08 -13.01
N SER A 18 -1.78 0.70 -14.28
CA SER A 18 -2.61 -0.35 -14.87
C SER A 18 -1.78 -1.41 -15.59
N CYS A 19 -2.35 -2.61 -15.70
CA CYS A 19 -1.79 -3.67 -16.53
C CYS A 19 -2.89 -4.51 -17.16
N GLU A 20 -2.60 -5.10 -18.32
CA GLU A 20 -3.45 -6.12 -18.91
C GLU A 20 -2.97 -7.51 -18.49
N ALA A 21 -3.87 -8.33 -17.96
CA ALA A 21 -3.55 -9.69 -17.55
C ALA A 21 -4.73 -10.63 -17.79
N LYS A 22 -4.49 -11.67 -18.60
CA LYS A 22 -5.47 -12.75 -18.89
C LYS A 22 -6.81 -12.22 -19.43
N GLY A 23 -6.78 -11.15 -20.24
CA GLY A 23 -7.98 -10.53 -20.82
C GLY A 23 -8.77 -9.65 -19.84
N PHE A 24 -8.15 -9.24 -18.74
CA PHE A 24 -8.66 -8.22 -17.82
C PHE A 24 -7.73 -7.02 -17.81
N ILE A 25 -8.29 -5.84 -17.60
CA ILE A 25 -7.54 -4.65 -17.21
C ILE A 25 -7.59 -4.58 -15.69
N VAL A 26 -6.42 -4.56 -15.06
CA VAL A 26 -6.29 -4.43 -13.61
C VAL A 26 -5.64 -3.10 -13.30
N THR A 27 -6.30 -2.30 -12.47
CA THR A 27 -5.83 -0.98 -12.05
C THR A 27 -5.55 -1.00 -10.56
N ALA A 28 -4.31 -0.74 -10.17
CA ALA A 28 -3.93 -0.53 -8.79
C ALA A 28 -3.95 0.96 -8.49
N ARG A 29 -4.68 1.38 -7.44
CA ARG A 29 -4.75 2.77 -7.00
C ARG A 29 -4.34 2.94 -5.55
N ILE A 30 -3.77 4.09 -5.24
CA ILE A 30 -3.49 4.52 -3.87
C ILE A 30 -4.79 5.07 -3.26
N VAL A 31 -5.16 4.57 -2.09
CA VAL A 31 -6.28 5.09 -1.29
C VAL A 31 -5.73 5.48 0.08
N ALA A 32 -6.03 6.69 0.58
CA ALA A 32 -5.54 7.08 1.89
C ALA A 32 -6.17 6.20 2.99
N ASP A 33 -5.36 5.81 3.98
CA ASP A 33 -5.84 5.11 5.18
C ASP A 33 -6.70 6.09 6.01
N ASP A 34 -7.82 5.60 6.54
CA ASP A 34 -8.77 6.41 7.32
C ASP A 34 -8.42 6.47 8.81
N CYS A 35 -7.49 5.63 9.28
CA CYS A 35 -7.05 5.64 10.66
C CYS A 35 -6.02 6.76 10.90
N LEU A 36 -6.38 7.66 11.83
CA LEU A 36 -5.67 8.89 12.14
C LEU A 36 -4.49 8.72 13.12
N ASP A 37 -4.22 7.49 13.54
CA ASP A 37 -3.12 7.20 14.47
C ASP A 37 -1.78 7.59 13.85
N ALA A 38 -1.00 8.40 14.59
CA ALA A 38 0.33 8.80 14.20
C ALA A 38 1.31 7.61 14.19
N PRO A 39 2.46 7.71 13.48
CA PRO A 39 3.43 6.63 13.41
C PRO A 39 3.88 6.10 14.78
N ASP A 40 4.08 6.98 15.76
CA ASP A 40 4.49 6.62 17.12
C ASP A 40 3.38 5.99 17.97
N GLN A 41 2.12 6.04 17.50
CA GLN A 41 0.99 5.35 18.09
C GLN A 41 0.78 3.96 17.47
N ARG A 42 1.09 3.80 16.19
CA ARG A 42 0.95 2.53 15.45
C ARG A 42 2.14 1.59 15.63
N GLN A 43 3.35 2.14 15.77
CA GLN A 43 4.58 1.35 15.78
C GLN A 43 5.25 1.36 17.15
N ASP A 44 5.20 0.21 17.82
CA ASP A 44 5.95 0.04 19.07
C ASP A 44 7.46 0.16 18.80
N GLY A 45 8.15 0.92 19.66
CA GLY A 45 9.57 1.23 19.50
C GLY A 45 9.91 2.23 18.39
N PHE A 46 8.93 2.96 17.84
CA PHE A 46 9.16 4.06 16.90
C PHE A 46 10.21 5.06 17.42
N TRP A 47 10.03 5.50 18.67
CA TRP A 47 11.00 6.37 19.33
C TRP A 47 12.17 5.57 19.88
N PRO A 48 13.42 5.93 19.52
CA PRO A 48 14.59 5.21 20.02
C PRO A 48 14.76 5.42 21.52
N SER A 49 15.38 4.44 22.16
CA SER A 49 15.58 4.42 23.61
C SER A 49 16.95 3.86 23.97
N LEU A 50 17.51 4.37 25.07
CA LEU A 50 18.71 3.84 25.71
C LEU A 50 18.40 2.80 26.79
N TYR A 51 17.12 2.61 27.13
CA TYR A 51 16.69 1.70 28.17
C TYR A 51 16.43 0.31 27.60
N LYS A 52 17.12 -0.69 28.15
CA LYS A 52 17.10 -2.08 27.65
C LYS A 52 15.71 -2.73 27.57
N ASP A 53 14.79 -2.31 28.43
CA ASP A 53 13.45 -2.89 28.55
C ASP A 53 12.42 -2.04 27.79
N ALA A 54 12.85 -0.95 27.15
CA ALA A 54 11.98 -0.14 26.31
C ALA A 54 11.92 -0.73 24.88
N PRO A 55 10.75 -0.73 24.23
CA PRO A 55 10.59 -1.27 22.87
C PRO A 55 11.54 -0.68 21.82
N GLY A 56 11.83 0.63 21.92
CA GLY A 56 12.76 1.31 21.02
C GLY A 56 14.24 1.16 21.38
N PHE A 57 14.62 0.19 22.23
CA PHE A 57 16.00 0.04 22.67
C PHE A 57 16.94 -0.13 21.48
N ILE A 58 17.87 0.81 21.31
CA ILE A 58 18.78 0.84 20.15
C ILE A 58 19.82 -0.30 20.15
N GLY A 59 19.80 -1.16 21.17
CA GLY A 59 20.72 -2.27 21.36
C GLY A 59 22.02 -1.88 22.07
N PRO A 60 22.76 -2.87 22.59
CA PRO A 60 24.05 -2.64 23.22
C PRO A 60 25.14 -2.28 22.18
N GLY A 61 26.28 -1.81 22.67
CA GLY A 61 27.50 -1.61 21.87
C GLY A 61 28.15 -0.24 22.02
N ASN A 62 29.28 -0.07 21.34
CA ASN A 62 30.04 1.18 21.34
C ASN A 62 29.27 2.29 20.60
N SER A 63 29.65 3.54 20.88
CA SER A 63 29.06 4.73 20.25
C SER A 63 27.54 4.84 20.38
N PHE A 64 26.95 4.27 21.44
CA PHE A 64 25.50 4.25 21.67
C PHE A 64 24.87 5.66 21.65
N ARG A 65 25.58 6.69 22.12
CA ARG A 65 25.10 8.08 22.07
C ARG A 65 24.97 8.60 20.64
N GLN A 66 25.92 8.27 19.77
CA GLN A 66 25.87 8.67 18.36
C GLN A 66 24.75 7.92 17.65
N ARG A 67 24.68 6.58 17.83
CA ARG A 67 23.61 5.75 17.26
C ARG A 67 22.22 6.21 17.73
N PHE A 68 22.09 6.59 19.00
CA PHE A 68 20.86 7.18 19.53
C PHE A 68 20.53 8.49 18.84
N ALA A 69 21.47 9.42 18.72
CA ALA A 69 21.25 10.70 18.05
C ALA A 69 20.85 10.52 16.57
N GLU A 70 21.49 9.58 15.86
CA GLU A 70 21.15 9.24 14.47
C GLU A 70 19.75 8.63 14.36
N ALA A 71 19.38 7.71 15.26
CA ALA A 71 18.03 7.14 15.29
C ALA A 71 16.97 8.18 15.66
N GLN A 72 17.28 9.08 16.60
CA GLN A 72 16.40 10.15 17.04
C GLN A 72 16.11 11.11 15.89
N ALA A 73 17.16 11.55 15.17
CA ALA A 73 17.02 12.43 14.02
C ALA A 73 16.19 11.78 12.89
N LYS A 74 16.34 10.47 12.67
CA LYS A 74 15.51 9.73 11.70
C LYS A 74 14.03 9.69 12.11
N ALA A 75 13.74 9.33 13.36
CA ALA A 75 12.37 9.30 13.88
C ALA A 75 11.71 10.69 13.83
N GLU A 76 12.46 11.74 14.15
CA GLU A 76 12.00 13.12 14.05
C GLU A 76 11.68 13.52 12.60
N ALA A 77 12.53 13.17 11.64
CA ALA A 77 12.28 13.44 10.22
C ALA A 77 11.02 12.73 9.69
N VAL A 78 10.79 11.48 10.14
CA VAL A 78 9.56 10.74 9.81
C VAL A 78 8.32 11.44 10.37
N MET A 79 8.36 11.84 11.65
CA MET A 79 7.23 12.56 12.25
C MET A 79 7.02 13.93 11.62
N GLU A 80 8.08 14.63 11.21
CA GLU A 80 7.96 15.91 10.52
C GLU A 80 7.27 15.75 9.15
N ALA A 81 7.70 14.79 8.34
CA ALA A 81 7.08 14.49 7.05
C ALA A 81 5.60 14.09 7.19
N TRP A 82 5.27 13.25 8.19
CA TRP A 82 3.90 12.88 8.49
C TRP A 82 3.04 14.09 8.89
N ARG A 83 3.55 14.96 9.79
CA ARG A 83 2.83 16.18 10.23
C ARG A 83 2.59 17.17 9.09
N LYS A 84 3.45 17.17 8.06
CA LYS A 84 3.29 17.99 6.84
C LYS A 84 2.43 17.32 5.77
N SER A 85 1.95 16.10 6.02
CA SER A 85 1.23 15.27 5.04
C SER A 85 2.07 14.99 3.78
N GLU A 86 3.40 14.99 3.91
CA GLU A 86 4.33 14.61 2.84
C GLU A 86 4.47 13.09 2.73
N TRP A 87 4.15 12.38 3.83
CA TRP A 87 4.07 10.93 3.97
C TRP A 87 2.77 10.54 4.65
N PHE A 88 2.17 9.41 4.24
CA PHE A 88 0.93 8.89 4.84
C PHE A 88 0.81 7.37 4.70
N TYR A 89 -0.01 6.76 5.56
CA TYR A 89 -0.44 5.38 5.39
C TYR A 89 -1.53 5.29 4.32
N CYS A 90 -1.46 4.26 3.48
CA CYS A 90 -2.39 4.05 2.38
C CYS A 90 -2.76 2.57 2.22
N GLY A 91 -3.78 2.34 1.40
CA GLY A 91 -4.06 1.06 0.78
C GLY A 91 -3.69 1.06 -0.69
N ILE A 92 -3.12 -0.06 -1.15
CA ILE A 92 -3.06 -0.39 -2.57
C ILE A 92 -4.28 -1.24 -2.89
N VAL A 93 -5.16 -0.69 -3.71
CA VAL A 93 -6.47 -1.28 -4.01
C VAL A 93 -6.55 -1.59 -5.49
N LEU A 94 -6.76 -2.86 -5.82
CA LEU A 94 -6.90 -3.31 -7.20
C LEU A 94 -8.38 -3.36 -7.59
N SER A 95 -8.72 -2.72 -8.70
CA SER A 95 -9.97 -2.95 -9.43
C SER A 95 -9.71 -3.81 -10.66
N VAL A 96 -10.74 -4.53 -11.09
CA VAL A 96 -10.70 -5.34 -12.30
C VAL A 96 -11.82 -4.95 -13.25
N GLU A 97 -11.44 -4.70 -14.49
CA GLU A 97 -12.31 -4.38 -15.60
C GLU A 97 -12.14 -5.43 -16.71
N ARG A 98 -13.21 -5.66 -17.47
CA ARG A 98 -13.15 -6.38 -18.74
C ARG A 98 -14.07 -5.73 -19.76
N ASP A 99 -13.54 -5.47 -20.96
CA ASP A 99 -14.30 -4.92 -22.09
C ASP A 99 -15.08 -3.63 -21.73
N GLY A 100 -14.48 -2.73 -20.91
CA GLY A 100 -15.13 -1.50 -20.45
C GLY A 100 -16.12 -1.67 -19.30
N ILE A 101 -16.26 -2.89 -18.76
CA ILE A 101 -17.15 -3.20 -17.64
C ILE A 101 -16.31 -3.40 -16.37
N GLU A 102 -16.47 -2.50 -15.40
CA GLU A 102 -15.90 -2.68 -14.05
C GLU A 102 -16.59 -3.87 -13.40
N LEU A 103 -15.84 -4.95 -13.16
CA LEU A 103 -16.35 -6.19 -12.58
C LEU A 103 -16.30 -6.15 -11.05
N ASP A 104 -15.22 -5.57 -10.51
CA ASP A 104 -15.04 -5.38 -9.08
C ASP A 104 -14.09 -4.19 -8.83
N ARG A 105 -14.56 -3.21 -8.07
CA ARG A 105 -13.81 -2.01 -7.70
C ARG A 105 -12.78 -2.26 -6.60
N HIS A 106 -12.94 -3.33 -5.83
CA HIS A 106 -12.13 -3.71 -4.66
C HIS A 106 -11.78 -5.21 -4.72
N ALA A 107 -11.27 -5.64 -5.87
CA ALA A 107 -10.98 -7.04 -6.17
C ALA A 107 -9.91 -7.66 -5.24
N ALA A 108 -8.92 -6.85 -4.83
CA ALA A 108 -7.94 -7.18 -3.81
C ALA A 108 -7.37 -5.88 -3.20
N SER A 109 -6.96 -5.91 -1.93
CA SER A 109 -6.31 -4.75 -1.31
C SER A 109 -5.41 -5.11 -0.15
N LEU A 110 -4.33 -4.35 0.04
CA LEU A 110 -3.51 -4.34 1.25
C LEU A 110 -3.50 -2.92 1.82
N TRP A 111 -3.69 -2.80 3.14
CA TRP A 111 -3.79 -1.53 3.88
C TRP A 111 -2.68 -1.40 4.92
N GLY A 112 -2.47 -0.18 5.43
CA GLY A 112 -1.35 0.13 6.33
C GLY A 112 -0.01 0.17 5.60
N VAL A 113 -0.04 0.34 4.27
CA VAL A 113 1.13 0.50 3.42
C VAL A 113 1.61 1.95 3.50
N GLU A 114 2.88 2.14 3.22
CA GLU A 114 3.66 3.31 3.51
C GLU A 114 3.91 4.12 2.22
N CYS A 115 3.32 5.31 2.08
CA CYS A 115 3.42 6.13 0.87
C CYS A 115 4.28 7.39 1.12
N ASN A 116 5.36 7.53 0.34
CA ASN A 116 6.38 8.59 0.38
C ASN A 116 7.31 8.53 1.62
N TYR A 117 7.76 7.34 2.07
CA TYR A 117 8.57 7.27 3.31
C TYR A 117 9.84 8.07 3.12
N PRO A 118 10.25 8.88 4.12
CA PRO A 118 11.51 9.58 4.02
C PRO A 118 12.67 8.64 3.67
N GLY A 119 13.31 8.92 2.53
CA GLY A 119 14.43 8.12 2.01
C GLY A 119 14.04 6.92 1.13
N THR A 120 12.77 6.78 0.76
CA THR A 120 12.29 5.75 -0.19
C THR A 120 11.83 6.37 -1.51
N ASP A 121 11.55 5.53 -2.50
CA ASP A 121 11.14 5.90 -3.85
C ASP A 121 9.76 5.33 -4.25
N ASN A 122 8.98 4.84 -3.27
CA ASN A 122 7.70 4.15 -3.46
C ASN A 122 7.72 2.88 -4.33
N SER A 123 8.90 2.35 -4.69
CA SER A 123 9.00 1.12 -5.48
C SER A 123 8.23 -0.05 -4.85
N TYR A 124 8.17 -0.11 -3.51
CA TYR A 124 7.41 -1.10 -2.76
C TYR A 124 5.89 -1.08 -3.04
N LEU A 125 5.29 0.06 -3.35
CA LEU A 125 3.86 0.15 -3.69
C LEU A 125 3.52 -0.69 -4.94
N THR A 126 4.44 -0.71 -5.90
CA THR A 126 4.30 -1.53 -7.12
C THR A 126 4.53 -3.01 -6.82
N THR A 127 5.41 -3.34 -5.86
CA THR A 127 5.59 -4.71 -5.37
C THR A 127 4.30 -5.24 -4.76
N VAL A 128 3.66 -4.45 -3.88
CA VAL A 128 2.35 -4.79 -3.27
C VAL A 128 1.29 -5.01 -4.36
N ALA A 129 1.21 -4.12 -5.36
CA ALA A 129 0.26 -4.29 -6.46
C ALA A 129 0.47 -5.61 -7.22
N ASN A 130 1.72 -6.00 -7.45
CA ASN A 130 2.06 -7.26 -8.11
C ASN A 130 1.75 -8.49 -7.24
N GLU A 131 1.94 -8.40 -5.92
CA GLU A 131 1.60 -9.48 -4.98
C GLU A 131 0.08 -9.70 -4.90
N LEU A 132 -0.71 -8.63 -5.02
CA LEU A 132 -2.19 -8.69 -5.02
C LEU A 132 -2.79 -9.12 -6.37
N LEU A 133 -2.03 -9.04 -7.46
CA LEU A 133 -2.53 -9.30 -8.82
C LEU A 133 -3.18 -10.69 -9.00
N PRO A 134 -2.62 -11.80 -8.48
CA PRO A 134 -3.25 -13.11 -8.60
C PRO A 134 -4.66 -13.16 -7.97
N GLU A 135 -4.81 -12.57 -6.78
CA GLU A 135 -6.08 -12.50 -6.04
C GLU A 135 -7.11 -11.65 -6.79
N ALA A 136 -6.71 -10.47 -7.26
CA ALA A 136 -7.58 -9.61 -8.06
C ALA A 136 -8.09 -10.34 -9.31
N LEU A 137 -7.22 -11.09 -9.99
CA LEU A 137 -7.60 -11.88 -11.16
C LEU A 137 -8.55 -13.04 -10.83
N ASP A 138 -8.44 -13.66 -9.66
CA ASP A 138 -9.40 -14.67 -9.18
C ASP A 138 -10.78 -14.03 -8.91
N ALA A 139 -10.80 -12.89 -8.22
CA ALA A 139 -12.01 -12.11 -7.97
C ALA A 139 -12.69 -11.69 -9.29
N GLY A 140 -11.91 -11.17 -10.25
CA GLY A 140 -12.40 -10.80 -11.59
C GLY A 140 -13.00 -11.97 -12.37
N ARG A 141 -12.36 -13.16 -12.32
CA ARG A 141 -12.92 -14.39 -12.91
C ARG A 141 -14.25 -14.75 -12.28
N ALA A 142 -14.32 -14.74 -10.95
CA ALA A 142 -15.54 -15.07 -10.21
C ALA A 142 -16.67 -14.07 -10.52
N ALA A 143 -16.36 -12.77 -10.58
CA ALA A 143 -17.31 -11.72 -10.92
C ALA A 143 -17.84 -11.88 -12.36
N ALA A 144 -16.97 -12.12 -13.33
CA ALA A 144 -17.36 -12.38 -14.72
C ALA A 144 -18.27 -13.62 -14.84
N SER A 145 -17.95 -14.72 -14.15
CA SER A 145 -18.79 -15.92 -14.15
C SER A 145 -20.18 -15.66 -13.56
N ARG A 146 -20.29 -14.89 -12.47
CA ARG A 146 -21.58 -14.50 -11.88
C ARG A 146 -22.40 -13.62 -12.83
N LEU A 147 -21.75 -12.63 -13.46
CA LEU A 147 -22.41 -11.75 -14.42
C LEU A 147 -22.96 -12.53 -15.62
N ALA A 148 -22.17 -13.43 -16.20
CA ALA A 148 -22.59 -14.27 -17.32
C ALA A 148 -23.78 -15.18 -16.96
N ALA A 149 -23.75 -15.82 -15.78
CA ALA A 149 -24.87 -16.64 -15.31
C ALA A 149 -26.16 -15.82 -15.13
N THR A 150 -26.03 -14.61 -14.56
CA THR A 150 -27.16 -13.70 -14.31
C THR A 150 -27.81 -13.27 -15.63
N VAL A 151 -27.00 -12.80 -16.59
CA VAL A 151 -27.50 -12.35 -17.89
C VAL A 151 -28.12 -13.49 -18.69
N THR A 152 -27.52 -14.69 -18.64
CA THR A 152 -28.10 -15.88 -19.29
C THR A 152 -29.45 -16.26 -18.68
N GLY A 153 -29.59 -16.12 -17.35
CA GLY A 153 -30.86 -16.34 -16.65
C GLY A 153 -31.95 -15.38 -17.10
N TRP A 154 -31.63 -14.09 -17.30
CA TRP A 154 -32.58 -13.09 -17.82
C TRP A 154 -33.04 -13.39 -19.25
N ALA A 155 -32.15 -13.91 -20.09
CA ALA A 155 -32.51 -14.26 -21.47
C ALA A 155 -33.42 -15.50 -21.55
N ALA A 156 -33.48 -16.30 -20.49
CA ALA A 156 -34.28 -17.53 -20.42
C ALA A 156 -35.69 -17.32 -19.81
N THR A 157 -35.99 -16.10 -19.35
CA THR A 157 -37.32 -15.67 -18.83
C THR A 157 -38.07 -14.85 -19.86
#